data_AF-A0A963W1N1-F1
#
_entry.id   AF-A0A963W1N1-F1
#
_cell.length_a   1.000
_cell.length_b   1.000
_cell.length_c   1.000
_cell.angle_alpha   90.00
_cell.angle_beta   90.00
_cell.angle_gamma   90.00
#
_symmetry.space_group_name_H-M   'P 1'
#
loop_
_entity.id
_entity.type
_entity.pdbx_description
1 polymer ?
#
loop_
_entity_poly.entity_id
_entity_poly.type
_entity_poly.pdbx_seq_one_letter_code
_entity_poly.pdbx_strand_id
1 'polypeptide(L)'
;SFAMLMNFPRFNKMKGMGQIVSWSVRDESLHCEGITRLFHAFCAERQCLTKSVKEDIIDCCQKTVRLEDAFIDLAFELGPVPGMSPKEIKRYIRYIADWRLSQLGLPAIYMMEDHPLPWLAPLLNGVEHANFFETRATEYSKAATKGNWNDVWSSFDARRKAKGEVSGANDAADEGSEPDMFAGGVNAAE
;
A
#
# COMPACT_ATOMS: atom_id res chain seq x y z
N SER A 1 0.22 3.00 17.47
CA SER A 1 -0.55 1.93 16.77
C SER A 1 0.25 1.18 15.71
N PHE A 2 0.83 1.82 14.68
CA PHE A 2 1.50 1.14 13.55
C PHE A 2 2.59 0.14 13.96
N ALA A 3 3.47 0.52 14.89
CA ALA A 3 4.50 -0.39 15.41
C ALA A 3 3.90 -1.68 16.00
N MET A 4 2.73 -1.59 16.65
CA MET A 4 2.03 -2.75 17.21
C MET A 4 1.52 -3.68 16.11
N LEU A 5 0.93 -3.13 15.06
CA LEU A 5 0.41 -3.89 13.92
C LEU A 5 1.53 -4.51 13.07
N MET A 6 2.63 -3.78 12.87
CA MET A 6 3.78 -4.25 12.10
C MET A 6 4.55 -5.40 12.78
N ASN A 7 4.32 -5.66 14.06
CA ASN A 7 4.89 -6.83 14.73
C ASN A 7 4.26 -8.15 14.28
N PHE A 8 3.03 -8.17 13.75
CA PHE A 8 2.44 -9.42 13.23
C PHE A 8 3.13 -9.91 11.95
N PRO A 9 3.34 -9.05 10.92
CA PRO A 9 4.12 -9.43 9.74
C PRO A 9 5.54 -9.91 10.05
N ARG A 10 6.18 -9.36 11.11
CA ARG A 10 7.49 -9.83 11.61
C ARG A 10 7.50 -11.33 11.95
N PHE A 11 6.36 -11.88 12.36
CA PHE A 11 6.17 -13.30 12.65
C PHE A 11 5.42 -14.05 11.53
N ASN A 12 5.43 -13.54 10.30
CA ASN A 12 4.71 -14.09 9.15
C ASN A 12 3.18 -14.19 9.36
N LYS A 13 2.60 -13.38 10.25
CA LYS A 13 1.16 -13.32 10.52
C LYS A 13 0.54 -12.09 9.87
N MET A 14 -0.70 -12.21 9.38
CA MET A 14 -1.49 -11.11 8.84
C MET A 14 -0.74 -10.28 7.77
N LYS A 15 -0.10 -10.96 6.80
CA LYS A 15 0.71 -10.31 5.76
C LYS A 15 -0.06 -9.25 4.96
N GLY A 16 -1.32 -9.52 4.61
CA GLY A 16 -2.18 -8.57 3.90
C GLY A 16 -2.46 -7.30 4.72
N MET A 17 -2.68 -7.44 6.03
CA MET A 17 -2.80 -6.27 6.93
C MET A 17 -1.48 -5.48 6.98
N GLY A 18 -0.34 -6.18 7.03
CA GLY A 18 0.99 -5.56 7.00
C GLY A 18 1.21 -4.65 5.79
N GLN A 19 0.77 -5.10 4.61
CA GLN A 19 0.87 -4.33 3.37
C GLN A 19 0.00 -3.07 3.40
N ILE A 20 -1.24 -3.17 3.86
CA ILE A 20 -2.11 -1.99 4.01
C ILE A 20 -1.51 -1.00 5.01
N VAL A 21 -1.01 -1.50 6.14
CA VAL A 21 -0.35 -0.68 7.15
C VAL A 21 0.91 -0.01 6.60
N SER A 22 1.70 -0.68 5.76
CA SER A 22 2.90 -0.09 5.18
C SER A 22 2.56 1.08 4.25
N TRP A 23 1.49 1.00 3.47
CA TRP A 23 0.97 2.13 2.69
C TRP A 23 0.46 3.27 3.58
N SER A 24 -0.32 2.96 4.61
CA SER A 24 -0.81 3.97 5.55
C SER A 24 0.34 4.72 6.26
N VAL A 25 1.43 4.03 6.59
CA VAL A 25 2.61 4.68 7.21
C VAL A 25 3.31 5.62 6.22
N ARG A 26 3.38 5.27 4.92
CA ARG A 26 3.97 6.17 3.90
C ARG A 26 3.13 7.43 3.75
N ASP A 27 1.81 7.28 3.65
CA ASP A 27 0.90 8.42 3.52
C ASP A 27 0.99 9.33 4.75
N GLU A 28 0.97 8.76 5.95
CA GLU A 28 1.06 9.54 7.20
C GLU A 28 2.43 10.22 7.35
N SER A 29 3.50 9.61 6.83
CA SER A 29 4.83 10.24 6.79
C SER A 29 4.82 11.49 5.90
N LEU A 30 4.19 11.41 4.73
CA LEU A 30 4.04 12.55 3.81
C LEU A 30 3.13 13.63 4.41
N HIS A 31 2.03 13.26 5.08
CA HIS A 31 1.16 14.20 5.77
C HIS A 31 1.92 14.96 6.86
N CYS A 32 2.65 14.25 7.72
CA CYS A 32 3.48 14.84 8.77
C CYS A 32 4.53 15.80 8.18
N GLU A 33 5.22 15.41 7.12
CA GLU A 33 6.22 16.24 6.45
C GLU A 33 5.60 17.52 5.86
N GLY A 34 4.46 17.39 5.18
CA GLY A 34 3.73 18.52 4.60
C GLY A 34 3.25 19.51 5.66
N ILE A 35 2.63 19.03 6.74
CA ILE A 35 2.16 19.86 7.85
C ILE A 35 3.33 20.56 8.56
N THR A 36 4.45 19.85 8.74
CA THR A 36 5.66 20.43 9.36
C THR A 36 6.20 21.58 8.51
N ARG A 37 6.28 21.41 7.18
CA ARG A 37 6.70 22.48 6.26
C ARG A 37 5.75 23.68 6.31
N LEU A 38 4.44 23.42 6.30
CA LEU A 38 3.43 24.46 6.40
C LEU A 38 3.54 25.22 7.73
N PHE A 39 3.75 24.52 8.84
CA PHE A 39 3.97 25.12 10.15
C PHE A 39 5.16 26.10 10.13
N HIS A 40 6.30 25.69 9.57
CA HIS A 40 7.48 26.55 9.45
C HIS A 40 7.24 27.77 8.56
N ALA A 41 6.63 27.58 7.39
CA ALA A 41 6.29 28.67 6.49
C ALA A 41 5.35 29.68 7.16
N PHE A 42 4.29 29.20 7.82
CA PHE A 42 3.34 30.04 8.53
C PHE A 42 3.99 30.82 9.68
N CYS A 43 4.86 30.14 10.47
CA CYS A 43 5.60 30.79 11.54
C CYS A 43 6.56 31.87 11.00
N ALA A 44 7.21 31.63 9.86
CA ALA A 44 8.10 32.59 9.22
C ALA A 44 7.33 33.83 8.70
N GLU A 45 6.16 33.64 8.09
CA GLU A 45 5.33 34.72 7.56
C GLU A 45 4.67 35.57 8.66
N ARG A 46 4.17 34.92 9.72
CA ARG A 46 3.35 35.58 10.75
C ARG A 46 4.10 35.90 12.04
N GLN A 47 5.30 35.37 12.23
CA GLN A 47 6.09 35.54 13.45
C GLN A 47 5.28 35.20 14.72
N CYS A 48 4.41 34.19 14.61
CA CYS A 48 3.43 33.83 15.66
C CYS A 48 3.95 32.79 16.66
N LEU A 49 5.15 32.25 16.47
CA LEU A 49 5.76 31.25 17.34
C LEU A 49 6.36 31.90 18.61
N THR A 50 5.48 32.46 19.43
CA THR A 50 5.82 33.08 20.71
C THR A 50 6.19 32.03 21.75
N LYS A 51 6.77 32.48 22.88
CA LYS A 51 7.10 31.59 24.00
C LYS A 51 5.88 30.80 24.50
N SER A 52 4.74 31.47 24.66
CA SER A 52 3.48 30.83 25.09
C SER A 52 3.07 29.71 24.14
N VAL A 53 3.12 29.95 22.83
CA VAL A 53 2.74 28.94 21.84
C VAL A 53 3.70 27.75 21.87
N LYS A 54 5.00 27.98 22.06
CA LYS A 54 5.98 26.89 22.22
C LYS A 54 5.68 26.04 23.46
N GLU A 55 5.34 26.67 24.58
CA GLU A 55 4.96 26.00 25.82
C GLU A 55 3.67 25.19 25.64
N ASP A 56 2.67 25.75 24.95
CA ASP A 56 1.40 25.06 24.65
C ASP A 56 1.62 23.82 23.77
N ILE A 57 2.49 23.90 22.75
CA ILE A 57 2.85 22.76 21.90
C ILE A 57 3.53 21.66 22.74
N ILE A 58 4.44 22.05 23.64
CA ILE A 58 5.13 21.11 24.53
C ILE A 58 4.13 20.42 25.49
N ASP A 59 3.19 21.16 26.08
CA ASP A 59 2.15 20.59 26.95
C ASP A 59 1.25 19.62 26.18
N CYS A 60 0.82 20.00 24.96
CA CYS A 60 0.04 19.12 24.09
C CYS A 60 0.80 17.83 23.74
N CYS A 61 2.10 17.92 23.50
CA CYS A 61 2.96 16.77 23.27
C CYS A 61 2.99 15.84 24.49
N GLN A 62 3.22 16.38 25.69
CA GLN A 62 3.23 15.61 26.93
C GLN A 62 1.87 14.95 27.22
N LYS A 63 0.77 15.67 26.99
CA LYS A 63 -0.59 15.13 27.13
C LYS A 63 -0.83 13.97 26.18
N THR A 64 -0.42 14.10 24.91
CA THR A 64 -0.52 13.03 23.92
C THR A 64 0.27 11.80 24.36
N VAL A 65 1.51 11.96 24.85
CA VAL A 65 2.30 10.82 25.36
C VAL A 65 1.60 10.09 26.51
N ARG A 66 0.95 10.82 27.44
CA ARG A 66 0.18 10.21 28.54
C ARG A 66 -1.03 9.43 28.03
N LEU A 67 -1.72 9.94 27.01
CA LEU A 67 -2.85 9.25 26.40
C LEU A 67 -2.39 7.97 25.67
N GLU A 68 -1.27 8.05 24.94
CA GLU A 68 -0.67 6.88 24.29
C GLU A 68 -0.20 5.83 25.31
N ASP A 69 0.36 6.25 26.45
CA ASP A 69 0.73 5.32 27.53
C ASP A 69 -0.51 4.55 28.05
N ALA A 70 -1.63 5.25 28.25
CA ALA A 70 -2.90 4.63 28.67
C ALA A 70 -3.48 3.71 27.58
N PHE A 71 -3.38 4.11 26.31
CA PHE A 71 -3.77 3.28 25.18
C PHE A 71 -2.92 2.00 25.10
N ILE A 72 -1.62 2.09 25.33
CA ILE A 72 -0.71 0.93 25.38
C ILE A 72 -1.10 0.02 26.54
N ASP A 73 -1.35 0.54 27.74
CA ASP A 73 -1.76 -0.30 28.87
C ASP A 73 -3.05 -1.06 28.56
N LEU A 74 -4.04 -0.39 27.96
CA LEU A 74 -5.28 -1.03 27.50
C LEU A 74 -5.03 -2.11 26.44
N ALA A 75 -4.19 -1.82 25.44
CA ALA A 75 -3.92 -2.75 24.36
C ALA A 75 -3.18 -4.03 24.80
N PHE A 76 -2.49 -3.99 25.93
CA PHE A 76 -1.79 -5.14 26.52
C PHE A 76 -2.54 -5.76 27.72
N GLU A 77 -3.76 -5.31 28.03
CA GLU A 77 -4.56 -5.82 29.15
C GLU A 77 -4.87 -7.32 29.02
N LEU A 78 -5.07 -7.80 27.79
CA LEU A 78 -5.35 -9.21 27.50
C LEU A 78 -4.11 -10.13 27.55
N GLY A 79 -2.94 -9.58 27.84
CA GLY A 79 -1.71 -10.33 28.02
C GLY A 79 -0.56 -9.93 27.08
N PRO A 80 0.62 -10.55 27.26
CA PRO A 80 1.82 -10.18 26.53
C PRO A 80 1.74 -10.60 25.05
N VAL A 81 2.24 -9.74 24.17
CA VAL A 81 2.38 -10.02 22.74
C VAL A 81 3.81 -10.52 22.46
N PRO A 82 4.00 -11.67 21.79
CA PRO A 82 5.33 -12.17 21.47
C PRO A 82 6.17 -11.14 20.69
N GLY A 83 7.43 -10.96 21.10
CA GLY A 83 8.38 -10.06 20.44
C GLY A 83 8.15 -8.57 20.67
N MET A 84 7.24 -8.20 21.57
CA MET A 84 6.91 -6.81 21.86
C MET A 84 6.52 -6.62 23.33
N SER A 85 7.27 -5.80 24.08
CA SER A 85 6.87 -5.41 25.42
C SER A 85 6.18 -4.04 25.44
N PRO A 86 5.20 -3.81 26.34
CA PRO A 86 4.59 -2.49 26.54
C PRO A 86 5.65 -1.42 26.84
N LYS A 87 6.68 -1.78 27.63
CA LYS A 87 7.78 -0.88 28.01
C LYS A 87 8.57 -0.39 26.79
N GLU A 88 8.86 -1.27 25.83
CA GLU A 88 9.56 -0.89 24.59
C GLU A 88 8.70 0.03 23.71
N ILE A 89 7.39 -0.25 23.60
CA ILE A 89 6.47 0.62 22.84
C ILE A 89 6.35 2.00 23.51
N LYS A 90 6.24 2.06 24.84
CA LYS A 90 6.23 3.32 25.59
C LYS A 90 7.53 4.13 25.38
N ARG A 91 8.68 3.47 25.33
CA ARG A 91 9.96 4.12 24.95
C ARG A 91 9.93 4.62 23.51
N TYR A 92 9.34 3.85 22.59
CA TYR A 92 9.19 4.25 21.20
C TYR A 92 8.31 5.51 21.04
N ILE A 93 7.20 5.62 21.79
CA ILE A 93 6.39 6.84 21.79
C ILE A 93 7.20 8.07 22.22
N ARG A 94 8.04 7.94 23.26
CA ARG A 94 8.92 9.02 23.72
C ARG A 94 9.97 9.41 22.67
N TYR A 95 10.55 8.42 22.00
CA TYR A 95 11.47 8.65 20.87
C TYR A 95 10.80 9.43 19.73
N ILE A 96 9.58 9.04 19.33
CA ILE A 96 8.84 9.76 18.29
C ILE A 96 8.44 11.16 18.75
N ALA A 97 8.06 11.33 20.02
CA ALA A 97 7.73 12.64 20.57
C ALA A 97 8.92 13.62 20.46
N ASP A 98 10.11 13.21 20.89
CA ASP A 98 11.32 14.02 20.76
C ASP A 98 11.67 14.30 19.29
N TRP A 99 11.53 13.30 18.42
CA TRP A 99 11.77 13.47 16.98
C TRP A 99 10.81 14.49 16.36
N ARG A 100 9.51 14.45 16.69
CA ARG A 100 8.52 15.43 16.20
C ARG A 100 8.77 16.83 16.76
N LEU A 101 9.14 16.96 18.03
CA LEU A 101 9.52 18.26 18.60
C LEU A 101 10.74 18.85 17.89
N SER A 102 11.75 18.03 17.62
CA SER A 102 12.93 18.45 16.86
C SER A 102 12.56 18.92 15.44
N GLN A 103 11.63 18.24 14.77
CA GLN A 103 11.14 18.67 13.44
C GLN A 103 10.43 20.03 13.48
N LEU A 104 9.79 20.38 14.60
CA LEU A 104 9.18 21.70 14.81
C LEU A 104 10.19 22.76 15.30
N GLY A 105 11.47 22.40 15.48
CA GLY A 105 12.51 23.30 16.01
C GLY A 105 12.39 23.54 17.52
N LEU A 106 11.75 22.62 18.25
CA LEU A 106 11.56 22.67 19.70
C LEU A 106 12.54 21.73 20.41
N PRO A 107 12.93 22.02 21.67
CA PRO A 107 13.83 21.15 22.42
C PRO A 107 13.16 19.81 22.75
N ALA A 108 13.96 18.74 22.74
CA ALA A 108 13.55 17.43 23.19
C ALA A 108 13.23 17.42 24.70
N ILE A 109 12.28 16.59 25.11
CA ILE A 109 11.79 16.49 26.50
C ILE A 109 12.29 15.21 27.16
N TYR A 110 12.31 14.11 26.40
CA TYR A 110 12.61 12.78 26.94
C TYR A 110 14.06 12.34 26.71
N MET A 111 14.83 13.10 25.93
CA MET A 111 16.25 12.89 25.60
C MET A 111 16.52 11.47 25.09
N MET A 112 15.65 10.99 24.20
CA MET A 112 15.77 9.67 23.58
C MET A 112 16.73 9.71 22.39
N GLU A 113 17.95 9.19 22.56
CA GLU A 113 18.97 9.18 21.50
C GLU A 113 18.80 7.98 20.54
N ASP A 114 18.57 6.79 21.08
CA ASP A 114 18.52 5.55 20.30
C ASP A 114 17.11 5.12 19.92
N HIS A 115 16.96 4.60 18.70
CA HIS A 115 15.70 4.01 18.23
C HIS A 115 15.40 2.70 18.99
N PRO A 116 14.34 2.66 19.84
CA PRO A 116 14.13 1.53 20.76
C PRO A 116 13.58 0.26 20.09
N LEU A 117 13.13 0.34 18.83
CA LEU A 117 12.61 -0.79 18.04
C LEU A 117 13.41 -0.97 16.74
N PRO A 118 14.67 -1.44 16.78
CA PRO A 118 15.55 -1.45 15.60
C PRO A 118 15.02 -2.29 14.43
N TRP A 119 14.17 -3.28 14.71
CA TRP A 119 13.51 -4.11 13.70
C TRP A 119 12.43 -3.37 12.90
N LEU A 120 11.93 -2.24 13.39
CA LEU A 120 10.83 -1.51 12.75
C LEU A 120 11.32 -0.69 11.55
N ALA A 121 12.49 -0.07 11.64
CA ALA A 121 13.02 0.79 10.58
C ALA A 121 13.23 0.05 9.23
N PRO A 122 13.84 -1.15 9.20
CA PRO A 122 13.93 -1.93 7.96
C PRO A 122 12.57 -2.37 7.42
N LEU A 123 11.57 -2.58 8.29
CA LEU A 123 10.24 -3.02 7.90
C LEU A 123 9.41 -1.88 7.27
N LEU A 124 9.68 -0.63 7.67
CA LEU A 124 9.04 0.56 7.11
C LEU A 124 9.76 1.08 5.85
N ASN A 125 11.09 0.97 5.83
CA ASN A 125 11.93 1.45 4.73
C ASN A 125 12.19 0.38 3.66
N GLY A 126 11.84 -0.87 3.93
CA GLY A 126 11.96 -1.98 2.99
C GLY A 126 11.12 -1.69 1.76
N VAL A 127 11.78 -1.55 0.60
CA VAL A 127 11.09 -1.59 -0.68
C VAL A 127 10.42 -2.96 -0.73
N GLU A 128 9.09 -2.99 -0.60
CA GLU A 128 8.31 -4.19 -0.86
C GLU A 128 8.46 -4.50 -2.35
N HIS A 129 9.53 -5.19 -2.71
CA HIS A 129 9.56 -5.97 -3.93
C HIS A 129 8.53 -7.07 -3.72
N ALA A 130 7.31 -6.83 -4.20
CA ALA A 130 6.32 -7.88 -4.30
C ALA A 130 6.99 -9.06 -5.02
N ASN A 131 7.19 -10.16 -4.32
CA ASN A 131 7.58 -11.41 -4.96
C ASN A 131 6.44 -11.74 -5.93
N PHE A 132 6.69 -11.52 -7.21
CA PHE A 132 5.75 -11.76 -8.32
C PHE A 132 5.15 -13.18 -8.30
N PHE A 133 5.78 -14.11 -7.58
CA PHE A 133 5.35 -15.49 -7.39
C PHE A 133 4.48 -15.74 -6.14
N GLU A 134 4.36 -14.79 -5.20
CA GLU A 134 3.56 -14.93 -3.97
C GLU A 134 2.20 -14.20 -4.04
N THR A 135 2.08 -13.17 -4.89
CA THR A 135 0.82 -12.46 -5.09
C THR A 135 -0.04 -13.23 -6.10
N ARG A 136 -1.07 -13.96 -5.65
CA ARG A 136 -2.09 -14.49 -6.57
C ARG A 136 -2.89 -13.30 -7.10
N ALA A 137 -2.74 -12.98 -8.39
CA ALA A 137 -3.62 -12.05 -9.09
C ALA A 137 -5.05 -12.63 -9.07
N THR A 138 -5.92 -12.09 -8.23
CA THR A 138 -7.38 -12.29 -8.30
C THR A 138 -8.03 -11.15 -9.06
N GLU A 139 -7.34 -10.61 -10.07
CA GLU A 139 -8.04 -9.95 -11.16
C GLU A 139 -8.46 -11.07 -12.10
N TYR A 140 -9.78 -11.25 -12.21
CA TYR A 140 -10.45 -12.17 -13.10
C TYR A 140 -9.63 -12.44 -14.35
N SER A 141 -9.01 -13.62 -14.43
CA SER A 141 -8.58 -14.15 -15.71
C SER A 141 -9.87 -14.26 -16.52
N LYS A 142 -10.13 -13.27 -17.38
CA LYS A 142 -11.22 -13.29 -18.36
C LYS A 142 -11.21 -14.70 -18.93
N ALA A 143 -12.33 -15.39 -18.72
CA ALA A 143 -12.52 -16.81 -18.96
C ALA A 143 -11.63 -17.29 -20.10
N ALA A 144 -10.76 -18.26 -19.82
CA ALA A 144 -10.08 -18.99 -20.87
C ALA A 144 -11.17 -19.46 -21.85
N THR A 145 -11.20 -18.86 -23.04
CA THR A 145 -12.10 -19.25 -24.11
C THR A 145 -11.84 -20.73 -24.37
N LYS A 146 -12.85 -21.57 -24.11
CA LYS A 146 -12.77 -22.98 -24.48
C LYS A 146 -12.88 -23.09 -25.99
N GLY A 147 -11.81 -23.56 -26.61
CA GLY A 147 -11.70 -23.84 -28.04
C GLY A 147 -10.29 -24.37 -28.33
N ASN A 148 -10.18 -25.36 -29.21
CA ASN A 148 -8.88 -25.89 -29.60
C ASN A 148 -8.22 -24.91 -30.58
N TRP A 149 -6.98 -24.50 -30.30
CA TRP A 149 -6.23 -23.60 -31.18
C TRP A 149 -6.11 -24.16 -32.61
N ASN A 150 -6.09 -25.48 -32.77
CA ASN A 150 -6.04 -26.11 -34.09
C ASN A 150 -7.28 -25.83 -34.96
N ASP A 151 -8.45 -25.61 -34.34
CA ASP A 151 -9.69 -25.30 -35.07
C ASP A 151 -9.69 -23.85 -35.60
N VAL A 152 -9.01 -22.95 -34.87
CA VAL A 152 -8.82 -21.55 -35.28
C VAL A 152 -7.85 -21.46 -36.46
N TRP A 153 -6.73 -22.19 -36.43
CA TRP A 153 -5.75 -22.16 -37.52
C TRP A 153 -6.27 -22.86 -38.78
N SER A 154 -6.99 -23.97 -38.64
CA SER A 154 -7.59 -24.68 -39.79
C SER A 154 -8.67 -23.85 -40.49
N SER A 155 -9.50 -23.12 -39.74
CA SER A 155 -10.49 -22.20 -40.34
C SER A 155 -9.84 -20.99 -41.03
N PHE A 156 -8.69 -20.52 -40.54
CA PHE A 156 -7.90 -19.46 -41.16
C PHE A 156 -7.22 -19.94 -42.46
N ASP A 157 -6.65 -21.14 -42.45
CA ASP A 157 -6.01 -21.77 -43.61
C ASP A 157 -7.03 -22.11 -44.70
N ALA A 158 -8.21 -22.63 -44.34
CA ALA A 158 -9.30 -22.88 -45.27
C ALA A 158 -9.75 -21.58 -45.96
N ARG A 159 -9.81 -20.46 -45.23
CA ARG A 159 -10.16 -19.14 -45.78
C ARG A 159 -9.07 -18.58 -46.69
N ARG A 160 -7.78 -18.75 -46.36
CA ARG A 160 -6.65 -18.40 -47.25
C ARG A 160 -6.67 -19.22 -48.54
N LYS A 161 -6.99 -20.51 -48.45
CA LYS A 161 -7.05 -21.42 -49.61
C LYS A 161 -8.22 -21.04 -50.54
N ALA A 162 -9.40 -20.75 -49.97
CA ALA A 162 -10.53 -20.22 -50.72
C ALA A 162 -10.22 -18.87 -51.39
N LYS A 163 -9.51 -17.97 -50.71
CA LYS A 163 -9.09 -16.67 -51.27
C LYS A 163 -8.01 -16.79 -52.35
N GLY A 164 -7.17 -17.82 -52.29
CA GLY A 164 -6.16 -18.14 -53.30
C GLY A 164 -6.71 -18.86 -54.54
N GLU A 165 -7.82 -19.60 -54.41
CA GLU A 165 -8.52 -20.21 -55.55
C GLU A 165 -9.37 -19.17 -56.32
N VAL A 166 -9.91 -18.16 -55.64
CA VAL A 166 -10.72 -17.09 -56.28
C VAL A 166 -9.86 -16.09 -57.09
N SER A 167 -8.55 -15.95 -56.82
CA SER A 167 -7.68 -15.07 -57.63
C SER A 167 -7.28 -15.66 -58.99
N GLY A 168 -7.73 -16.87 -59.33
CA GLY A 168 -7.43 -17.55 -60.59
C GLY A 168 -8.55 -17.52 -61.65
N ALA A 169 -9.72 -16.95 -61.36
CA ALA A 169 -10.83 -16.90 -62.32
C ALA A 169 -11.60 -15.58 -62.23
N ASN A 170 -11.30 -14.70 -63.19
CA ASN A 170 -12.07 -13.60 -63.77
C ASN A 170 -13.00 -12.70 -62.92
N ASP A 171 -12.81 -11.40 -63.15
CA ASP A 171 -13.76 -10.29 -63.06
C ASP A 171 -15.24 -10.69 -63.25
N ALA A 172 -16.07 -10.46 -62.23
CA ALA A 172 -17.44 -9.91 -62.32
C ALA A 172 -18.07 -9.81 -60.91
N ALA A 173 -18.88 -8.77 -60.71
CA ALA A 173 -19.53 -8.36 -59.48
C ALA A 173 -20.37 -9.42 -58.75
N ASP A 174 -20.39 -9.38 -57.40
CA ASP A 174 -21.62 -9.46 -56.60
C ASP A 174 -21.37 -9.05 -55.13
N GLU A 175 -22.20 -8.15 -54.59
CA GLU A 175 -22.29 -7.86 -53.16
C GLU A 175 -23.14 -8.96 -52.51
N GLY A 176 -22.54 -9.85 -51.70
CA GLY A 176 -23.33 -10.92 -51.09
C GLY A 176 -22.62 -11.75 -50.03
N SER A 177 -22.96 -11.47 -48.76
CA SER A 177 -22.79 -12.32 -47.57
C SER A 177 -21.36 -12.77 -47.21
N GLU A 178 -20.67 -11.95 -46.41
CA GLU A 178 -19.63 -12.49 -45.54
C GLU A 178 -20.29 -13.41 -44.48
N PRO A 179 -19.84 -14.67 -44.31
CA PRO A 179 -20.35 -15.51 -43.25
C PRO A 179 -19.92 -14.95 -41.89
N ASP A 180 -20.91 -14.63 -41.06
CA ASP A 180 -20.76 -14.06 -39.73
C ASP A 180 -19.80 -14.91 -38.87
N MET A 181 -18.73 -14.28 -38.37
CA MET A 181 -17.71 -14.94 -37.54
C MET A 181 -18.25 -15.44 -36.19
N PHE A 182 -19.49 -15.09 -35.84
CA PHE A 182 -20.09 -15.40 -34.54
C PHE A 182 -21.31 -16.32 -34.60
N ALA A 183 -21.65 -16.90 -35.77
CA ALA A 183 -22.81 -17.78 -35.90
C ALA A 183 -22.71 -19.10 -35.09
N GLY A 184 -21.50 -19.51 -34.69
CA GLY A 184 -21.25 -20.59 -33.73
C GLY A 184 -21.13 -20.06 -32.31
N GLY A 185 -22.26 -19.67 -31.70
CA GLY A 185 -22.30 -19.08 -30.36
C GLY A 185 -21.63 -19.95 -29.29
N VAL A 186 -20.79 -19.31 -28.47
CA VAL A 186 -20.34 -19.86 -27.18
C VAL A 186 -21.50 -19.70 -26.20
N ASN A 187 -22.17 -20.81 -25.86
CA ASN A 187 -23.14 -20.78 -24.77
C ASN A 187 -22.42 -20.49 -23.45
N ALA A 188 -22.94 -19.52 -22.71
CA ALA A 188 -22.53 -19.27 -21.33
C ALA A 188 -22.85 -20.51 -20.48
N ALA A 189 -21.87 -20.99 -19.71
CA ALA A 189 -22.12 -21.98 -18.67
C ALA A 189 -22.65 -21.27 -17.42
N GLU A 190 -23.74 -21.79 -16.82
CA GLU A 190 -24.11 -21.52 -15.42
C GLU A 190 -23.03 -22.01 -14.46
#